data_AF-A0A259RXM1-F1
#
_entry.id   AF-A0A259RXM1-F1
#
_cell.length_a   1.000
_cell.length_b   1.000
_cell.length_c   1.000
_cell.angle_alpha   90.00
_cell.angle_beta   90.00
_cell.angle_gamma   90.00
#
_symmetry.space_group_name_H-M   'P 1'
#
loop_
_entity.id
_entity.type
_entity.pdbx_description
1 polymer ?
#
loop_
_entity_poly.entity_id
_entity_poly.type
_entity_poly.pdbx_seq_one_letter_code
_entity_poly.pdbx_strand_id
1 'polypeptide(L)'
;MGEPIAEVLETHWVELSRLFSPMGFKAFLESVSNLKALGRGDELVISFIESAGPVTRSIGETAVFELLSSVIKMFSKASAEVLAMVFKSAPVAVSRLGEAELFVAYLSLLDIAAKAPRALRPLLGQIEQLLGVLTLGGLRRWITWGIQAHRTDFAAQEAYFSLATPESRAVLQRERRGVLFVDVQRRLVMYLRALWGRDFFLRPTSGDFESRAGYRPFIDELFINLPDAYDDYAVEGEQTVDGLTVYRAAAAHAPLTHEQERIQLLARFSIGLRWLYAMRIHRIPTRLSNGRVRRLKQHLIVWKIRRWRENWASL
;
A
#
# COMPACT_ATOMS: atom_id res chain seq x y z
N MET A 1 -21.68 28.89 12.63
CA MET A 1 -21.62 27.41 12.76
C MET A 1 -22.90 26.98 13.46
N GLY A 2 -23.54 25.86 13.09
CA GLY A 2 -24.65 25.34 13.89
C GLY A 2 -24.12 24.82 15.23
N GLU A 3 -24.94 24.85 16.29
CA GLU A 3 -24.58 24.39 17.64
C GLU A 3 -23.87 23.02 17.69
N PRO A 4 -24.36 21.95 17.02
CA PRO A 4 -23.71 20.64 17.10
C PRO A 4 -22.34 20.59 16.40
N ILE A 5 -22.13 21.38 15.34
CA ILE A 5 -20.84 21.41 14.62
C ILE A 5 -19.78 22.14 15.44
N ALA A 6 -20.17 23.20 16.15
CA ALA A 6 -19.27 23.95 17.02
C ALA A 6 -18.76 23.07 18.17
N GLU A 7 -19.65 22.34 18.83
CA GLU A 7 -19.32 21.43 19.94
C GLU A 7 -18.33 20.33 19.52
N VAL A 8 -18.56 19.69 18.37
CA VAL A 8 -17.65 18.67 17.83
C VAL A 8 -16.29 19.28 17.48
N LEU A 9 -16.26 20.47 16.87
CA LEU A 9 -15.02 21.15 16.54
C LEU A 9 -14.23 21.54 17.80
N GLU A 10 -14.90 22.03 18.84
CA GLU A 10 -14.29 22.36 20.13
C GLU A 10 -13.69 21.11 20.79
N THR A 11 -14.42 19.99 20.75
CA THR A 11 -13.95 18.70 21.28
C THR A 11 -12.64 18.25 20.62
N HIS A 12 -12.50 18.43 19.30
CA HIS A 12 -11.31 18.03 18.54
C HIS A 12 -10.26 19.14 18.39
N TRP A 13 -10.49 20.35 18.87
CA TRP A 13 -9.67 21.52 18.57
C TRP A 13 -8.21 21.36 18.96
N VAL A 14 -7.95 20.97 20.21
CA VAL A 14 -6.59 20.84 20.76
C VAL A 14 -5.80 19.75 20.04
N GLU A 15 -6.47 18.66 19.67
CA GLU A 15 -5.87 17.56 18.94
C GLU A 15 -5.52 17.98 17.51
N LEU A 16 -6.49 18.52 16.76
CA LEU A 16 -6.31 18.88 15.36
C LEU A 16 -5.31 20.03 15.19
N SER A 17 -5.33 21.03 16.06
CA SER A 17 -4.36 22.15 16.02
C SER A 17 -2.91 21.72 16.26
N ARG A 18 -2.68 20.56 16.90
CA ARG A 18 -1.34 19.98 17.08
C ARG A 18 -0.92 19.08 15.93
N LEU A 19 -1.88 18.43 15.28
CA LEU A 19 -1.61 17.48 14.18
C LEU A 19 -1.38 18.19 12.84
N PHE A 20 -2.06 19.30 12.60
CA PHE A 20 -1.96 20.07 11.36
C PHE A 20 -0.86 21.13 11.44
N SER A 21 -0.30 21.49 10.29
CA SER A 21 0.48 22.71 10.15
C SER A 21 -0.42 23.94 10.36
N PRO A 22 0.12 25.12 10.75
CA PRO A 22 -0.72 26.33 10.94
C PRO A 22 -1.52 26.70 9.69
N MET A 23 -0.93 26.53 8.49
CA MET A 23 -1.61 26.76 7.22
C MET A 23 -2.64 25.65 6.93
N GLY A 24 -2.28 24.38 7.17
CA GLY A 24 -3.17 23.24 7.00
C GLY A 24 -4.40 23.33 7.89
N PHE A 25 -4.23 23.73 9.16
CA PHE A 25 -5.33 23.89 10.10
C PHE A 25 -6.28 25.02 9.67
N LYS A 26 -5.75 26.15 9.19
CA LYS A 26 -6.57 27.22 8.62
C LYS A 26 -7.39 26.72 7.41
N ALA A 27 -6.73 26.02 6.48
CA ALA A 27 -7.41 25.45 5.30
C ALA A 27 -8.46 24.39 5.68
N PHE A 28 -8.21 23.62 6.74
CA PHE A 28 -9.17 22.68 7.30
C PHE A 28 -10.41 23.40 7.86
N LEU A 29 -10.24 24.47 8.65
CA LEU A 29 -11.36 25.26 9.17
C LEU A 29 -12.17 25.95 8.06
N GLU A 30 -11.49 26.43 7.02
CA GLU A 30 -12.14 26.94 5.80
C GLU A 30 -12.95 25.84 5.11
N SER A 31 -12.41 24.61 5.02
CA SER A 31 -13.11 23.45 4.45
C SER A 31 -14.35 23.06 5.24
N VAL A 32 -14.29 23.08 6.58
CA VAL A 32 -15.46 22.87 7.47
C VAL A 32 -16.54 23.92 7.20
N SER A 33 -16.15 25.18 7.11
CA SER A 33 -17.07 26.29 6.82
C SER A 33 -17.72 26.16 5.44
N ASN A 34 -16.92 25.79 4.43
CA ASN A 34 -17.39 25.56 3.07
C ASN A 34 -18.37 24.38 3.00
N LEU A 35 -18.07 23.26 3.65
CA LEU A 35 -18.98 22.12 3.72
C LEU A 35 -20.31 22.49 4.38
N LYS A 36 -20.29 23.28 5.45
CA LYS A 36 -21.51 23.78 6.09
C LYS A 36 -22.32 24.70 5.17
N ALA A 37 -21.65 25.58 4.42
CA ALA A 37 -22.30 26.49 3.48
C ALA A 37 -23.04 25.76 2.34
N LEU A 38 -22.64 24.52 2.01
CA LEU A 38 -23.35 23.68 1.02
C LEU A 38 -24.73 23.21 1.48
N GLY A 39 -25.07 23.37 2.77
CA GLY A 39 -26.42 23.12 3.29
C GLY A 39 -26.90 21.67 3.22
N ARG A 40 -25.97 20.70 3.21
CA ARG A 40 -26.28 19.26 3.02
C ARG A 40 -26.48 18.47 4.33
N GLY A 41 -26.67 19.16 5.45
CA GLY A 41 -26.88 18.56 6.77
C GLY A 41 -25.60 18.50 7.61
N ASP A 42 -25.80 18.52 8.93
CA ASP A 42 -24.71 18.70 9.91
C ASP A 42 -23.83 17.46 10.03
N GLU A 43 -24.43 16.28 9.90
CA GLU A 43 -23.75 14.97 9.95
C GLU A 43 -22.59 14.85 8.94
N LEU A 44 -22.74 15.44 7.76
CA LEU A 44 -21.68 15.46 6.75
C LEU A 44 -20.45 16.24 7.21
N VAL A 45 -20.68 17.36 7.90
CA VAL A 45 -19.61 18.22 8.42
C VAL A 45 -18.98 17.59 9.66
N ILE A 46 -19.80 17.05 10.56
CA ILE A 46 -19.37 16.36 11.78
C ILE A 46 -18.45 15.18 11.41
N SER A 47 -18.91 14.30 10.52
CA SER A 47 -18.10 13.15 10.09
C SER A 47 -16.78 13.54 9.44
N PHE A 48 -16.72 14.65 8.70
CA PHE A 48 -15.45 15.18 8.19
C PHE A 48 -14.50 15.57 9.33
N ILE A 49 -14.99 16.31 10.33
CA ILE A 49 -14.19 16.72 11.50
C ILE A 49 -13.66 15.50 12.26
N GLU A 50 -14.54 14.55 12.57
CA GLU A 50 -14.20 13.33 13.30
C GLU A 50 -13.18 12.46 12.55
N SER A 51 -13.26 12.43 11.22
CA SER A 51 -12.32 11.66 10.40
C SER A 51 -10.91 12.28 10.33
N ALA A 52 -10.78 13.59 10.54
CA ALA A 52 -9.54 14.32 10.30
C ALA A 52 -8.39 13.90 11.24
N GLY A 53 -8.67 13.73 12.54
CA GLY A 53 -7.65 13.35 13.52
C GLY A 53 -6.98 12.00 13.21
N PRO A 54 -7.76 10.90 13.12
CA PRO A 54 -7.23 9.58 12.78
C PRO A 54 -6.48 9.52 11.45
N VAL A 55 -6.99 10.21 10.42
CA VAL A 55 -6.36 10.24 9.09
C VAL A 55 -5.03 10.98 9.14
N THR A 56 -4.99 12.17 9.74
CA THR A 56 -3.75 12.96 9.86
C THR A 56 -2.70 12.23 10.68
N ARG A 57 -3.08 11.57 11.79
CA ARG A 57 -2.14 10.78 12.61
C ARG A 57 -1.50 9.63 11.84
N SER A 58 -2.27 8.97 10.98
CA SER A 58 -1.83 7.75 10.33
C SER A 58 -0.98 8.03 9.09
N ILE A 59 -1.40 8.98 8.25
CA ILE A 59 -0.82 9.19 6.91
C ILE A 59 -0.62 10.67 6.53
N GLY A 60 -0.83 11.60 7.47
CA GLY A 60 -0.55 13.03 7.30
C GLY A 60 -1.73 13.88 6.82
N GLU A 61 -1.58 15.21 6.95
CA GLU A 61 -2.68 16.17 6.73
C GLU A 61 -3.16 16.23 5.26
N THR A 62 -2.27 15.99 4.30
CA THR A 62 -2.62 15.97 2.87
C THR A 62 -3.74 14.96 2.57
N ALA A 63 -3.74 13.81 3.26
CA ALA A 63 -4.74 12.77 3.05
C ALA A 63 -6.16 13.21 3.45
N VAL A 64 -6.30 14.14 4.41
CA VAL A 64 -7.61 14.70 4.79
C VAL A 64 -8.20 15.51 3.64
N PHE A 65 -7.36 16.25 2.91
CA PHE A 65 -7.81 17.02 1.75
C PHE A 65 -8.08 16.14 0.52
N GLU A 66 -7.33 15.04 0.34
CA GLU A 66 -7.65 14.04 -0.68
C GLU A 66 -8.99 13.34 -0.40
N LEU A 67 -9.27 13.01 0.86
CA LEU A 67 -10.57 12.48 1.30
C LEU A 67 -11.69 13.47 1.00
N LEU A 68 -11.53 14.74 1.38
CA LEU A 68 -12.49 15.80 1.09
C LEU A 68 -12.73 15.96 -0.41
N SER A 69 -11.66 16.00 -1.21
CA SER A 69 -11.72 16.11 -2.67
C SER A 69 -12.48 14.93 -3.29
N SER A 70 -12.22 13.70 -2.82
CA SER A 70 -12.95 12.51 -3.25
C SER A 70 -14.43 12.58 -2.92
N VAL A 71 -14.76 13.01 -1.70
CA VAL A 71 -16.15 13.20 -1.27
C VAL A 71 -16.85 14.26 -2.14
N ILE A 72 -16.22 15.42 -2.39
CA ILE A 72 -16.78 16.47 -3.27
C ILE A 72 -17.08 15.94 -4.68
N LYS A 73 -16.19 15.13 -5.27
CA LYS A 73 -16.41 14.51 -6.59
C LYS A 73 -17.66 13.60 -6.64
N MET A 74 -18.11 13.10 -5.49
CA MET A 74 -19.29 12.24 -5.37
C MET A 74 -20.60 12.99 -5.09
N PHE A 75 -20.59 14.32 -4.91
CA PHE A 75 -21.78 15.09 -4.51
C PHE A 75 -22.98 14.98 -5.47
N SER A 76 -22.70 14.75 -6.75
CA SER A 76 -23.72 14.55 -7.79
C SER A 76 -24.22 13.10 -7.88
N LYS A 77 -23.54 12.16 -7.22
CA LYS A 77 -23.79 10.71 -7.33
C LYS A 77 -24.42 10.11 -6.07
N ALA A 78 -24.24 10.75 -4.91
CA ALA A 78 -24.64 10.20 -3.61
C ALA A 78 -25.33 11.24 -2.70
N SER A 79 -26.17 10.74 -1.77
CA SER A 79 -26.79 11.58 -0.74
C SER A 79 -25.78 11.98 0.33
N ALA A 80 -26.07 13.05 1.08
CA ALA A 80 -25.21 13.53 2.15
C ALA A 80 -24.94 12.47 3.24
N GLU A 81 -25.93 11.63 3.53
CA GLU A 81 -25.80 10.52 4.48
C GLU A 81 -24.77 9.48 4.01
N VAL A 82 -24.76 9.16 2.71
CA VAL A 82 -23.78 8.22 2.14
C VAL A 82 -22.39 8.85 2.11
N LEU A 83 -22.28 10.15 1.82
CA LEU A 83 -21.00 10.85 1.86
C LEU A 83 -20.45 10.95 3.28
N ALA A 84 -21.30 11.11 4.29
CA ALA A 84 -20.90 11.02 5.69
C ALA A 84 -20.32 9.63 6.03
N MET A 85 -20.91 8.55 5.47
CA MET A 85 -20.34 7.20 5.60
C MET A 85 -18.96 7.05 4.96
N VAL A 86 -18.66 7.79 3.89
CA VAL A 86 -17.31 7.82 3.28
C VAL A 86 -16.29 8.47 4.22
N PHE A 87 -16.66 9.55 4.92
CA PHE A 87 -15.80 10.11 5.97
C PHE A 87 -15.61 9.12 7.13
N LYS A 88 -16.69 8.47 7.58
CA LYS A 88 -16.65 7.48 8.66
C LYS A 88 -15.85 6.22 8.32
N SER A 89 -15.74 5.86 7.04
CA SER A 89 -14.93 4.72 6.62
C SER A 89 -13.43 5.04 6.54
N ALA A 90 -13.04 6.31 6.50
CA ALA A 90 -11.64 6.70 6.35
C ALA A 90 -10.75 6.27 7.53
N PRO A 91 -11.14 6.43 8.82
CA PRO A 91 -10.37 5.91 9.95
C PRO A 91 -10.10 4.40 9.87
N VAL A 92 -11.10 3.62 9.44
CA VAL A 92 -10.96 2.17 9.24
C VAL A 92 -9.96 1.90 8.12
N ALA A 93 -10.08 2.59 6.99
CA ALA A 93 -9.18 2.43 5.85
C ALA A 93 -7.73 2.76 6.21
N VAL A 94 -7.46 3.89 6.86
CA VAL A 94 -6.07 4.26 7.22
C VAL A 94 -5.48 3.31 8.26
N SER A 95 -6.28 2.79 9.19
CA SER A 95 -5.81 1.82 10.18
C SER A 95 -5.38 0.48 9.56
N ARG A 96 -5.99 0.12 8.41
CA ARG A 96 -5.71 -1.14 7.70
C ARG A 96 -4.62 -1.01 6.65
N LEU A 97 -4.59 0.12 5.95
CA LEU A 97 -3.70 0.33 4.82
C LEU A 97 -2.36 0.93 5.22
N GLY A 98 -2.35 1.83 6.22
CA GLY A 98 -1.13 2.41 6.79
C GLY A 98 -0.32 3.31 5.86
N GLU A 99 -0.72 3.50 4.60
CA GLU A 99 0.01 4.30 3.60
C GLU A 99 -0.91 5.22 2.80
N ALA A 100 -0.39 6.40 2.45
CA ALA A 100 -1.13 7.42 1.70
C ALA A 100 -1.51 6.95 0.28
N GLU A 101 -0.61 6.27 -0.43
CA GLU A 101 -0.87 5.77 -1.79
C GLU A 101 -1.99 4.72 -1.79
N LEU A 102 -1.96 3.80 -0.83
CA LEU A 102 -3.01 2.80 -0.65
C LEU A 102 -4.35 3.45 -0.27
N PHE A 103 -4.33 4.49 0.57
CA PHE A 103 -5.53 5.24 0.89
C PHE A 103 -6.14 5.95 -0.33
N VAL A 104 -5.32 6.55 -1.20
CA VAL A 104 -5.79 7.14 -2.46
C VAL A 104 -6.35 6.06 -3.40
N ALA A 105 -5.73 4.88 -3.46
CA ALA A 105 -6.26 3.75 -4.20
C ALA A 105 -7.64 3.32 -3.66
N TYR A 106 -7.80 3.25 -2.33
CA TYR A 106 -9.09 3.01 -1.68
C TYR A 106 -10.15 4.04 -2.06
N LEU A 107 -9.84 5.35 -2.01
CA LEU A 107 -10.75 6.41 -2.43
C LEU A 107 -11.17 6.26 -3.91
N SER A 108 -10.24 5.82 -4.75
CA SER A 108 -10.51 5.54 -6.16
C SER A 108 -11.47 4.35 -6.35
N LEU A 109 -11.42 3.33 -5.46
CA LEU A 109 -12.39 2.24 -5.46
C LEU A 109 -13.80 2.72 -5.09
N LEU A 110 -13.89 3.65 -4.14
CA LEU A 110 -15.18 4.26 -3.80
C LEU A 110 -15.75 5.03 -5.00
N ASP A 111 -14.93 5.76 -5.78
CA ASP A 111 -15.42 6.44 -6.99
C ASP A 111 -15.92 5.46 -8.07
N ILE A 112 -15.29 4.28 -8.18
CA ILE A 112 -15.80 3.19 -9.02
C ILE A 112 -17.16 2.71 -8.49
N ALA A 113 -17.29 2.46 -7.19
CA ALA A 113 -18.54 2.05 -6.57
C ALA A 113 -19.65 3.10 -6.73
N ALA A 114 -19.30 4.39 -6.68
CA ALA A 114 -20.24 5.49 -6.89
C ALA A 114 -20.83 5.57 -8.31
N LYS A 115 -20.28 4.82 -9.29
CA LYS A 115 -20.94 4.61 -10.60
C LYS A 115 -22.21 3.77 -10.49
N ALA A 116 -22.37 3.03 -9.39
CA ALA A 116 -23.59 2.35 -9.00
C ALA A 116 -24.04 2.88 -7.62
N PRO A 117 -24.68 4.07 -7.54
CA PRO A 117 -24.96 4.75 -6.27
C PRO A 117 -25.69 3.90 -5.22
N ARG A 118 -26.58 3.00 -5.65
CA ARG A 118 -27.34 2.11 -4.77
C ARG A 118 -26.47 1.04 -4.11
N ALA A 119 -25.33 0.69 -4.71
CA ALA A 119 -24.34 -0.20 -4.13
C ALA A 119 -23.49 0.45 -3.04
N LEU A 120 -23.35 1.78 -3.06
CA LEU A 120 -22.37 2.48 -2.23
C LEU A 120 -22.70 2.41 -0.74
N ARG A 121 -23.96 2.61 -0.35
CA ARG A 121 -24.38 2.52 1.05
C ARG A 121 -24.20 1.11 1.64
N PRO A 122 -24.71 0.03 1.01
CA PRO A 122 -24.45 -1.33 1.49
C PRO A 122 -22.97 -1.67 1.55
N LEU A 123 -22.18 -1.28 0.54
CA LEU A 123 -20.73 -1.46 0.51
C LEU A 123 -20.05 -0.82 1.73
N LEU A 124 -20.36 0.46 2.00
CA LEU A 124 -19.79 1.19 3.14
C LEU A 124 -20.21 0.58 4.47
N GLY A 125 -21.42 0.03 4.56
CA GLY A 125 -21.87 -0.73 5.73
C GLY A 125 -21.08 -2.01 6.00
N GLN A 126 -20.39 -2.57 5.00
CA GLN A 126 -19.57 -3.78 5.13
C GLN A 126 -18.06 -3.50 5.03
N ILE A 127 -17.65 -2.22 4.95
CA ILE A 127 -16.29 -1.90 4.53
C ILE A 127 -15.22 -2.38 5.50
N GLU A 128 -15.50 -2.35 6.80
CA GLU A 128 -14.59 -2.86 7.84
C GLU A 128 -14.37 -4.37 7.69
N GLN A 129 -15.44 -5.13 7.50
CA GLN A 129 -15.36 -6.58 7.26
C GLN A 129 -14.61 -6.87 5.97
N LEU A 130 -14.88 -6.12 4.90
CA LEU A 130 -14.24 -6.31 3.60
C LEU A 130 -12.74 -6.02 3.65
N LEU A 131 -12.33 -4.89 4.23
CA LEU A 131 -10.91 -4.54 4.41
C LEU A 131 -10.19 -5.46 5.40
N GLY A 132 -10.93 -6.13 6.28
CA GLY A 132 -10.36 -7.13 7.19
C GLY A 132 -10.03 -8.46 6.54
N VAL A 133 -10.52 -8.75 5.33
CA VAL A 133 -10.37 -10.06 4.68
C VAL A 133 -9.91 -10.01 3.23
N LEU A 134 -10.01 -8.84 2.59
CA LEU A 134 -9.58 -8.62 1.22
C LEU A 134 -8.40 -7.65 1.19
N THR A 135 -7.48 -7.92 0.26
CA THR A 135 -6.57 -6.90 -0.23
C THR A 135 -7.32 -5.82 -1.03
N LEU A 136 -6.72 -4.65 -1.26
CA LEU A 136 -7.34 -3.63 -2.12
C LEU A 136 -7.61 -4.14 -3.54
N GLY A 137 -6.70 -4.95 -4.08
CA GLY A 137 -6.92 -5.63 -5.36
C GLY A 137 -8.11 -6.59 -5.32
N GLY A 138 -8.25 -7.37 -4.24
CA GLY A 138 -9.41 -8.25 -4.01
C GLY A 138 -10.72 -7.48 -3.91
N LEU A 139 -10.73 -6.40 -3.11
CA LEU A 139 -11.89 -5.51 -2.97
C LEU A 139 -12.30 -4.91 -4.31
N ARG A 140 -11.34 -4.44 -5.12
CA ARG A 140 -11.62 -3.91 -6.47
C ARG A 140 -12.30 -4.94 -7.36
N ARG A 141 -11.78 -6.17 -7.41
CA ARG A 141 -12.36 -7.25 -8.23
C ARG A 141 -13.74 -7.64 -7.72
N TRP A 142 -13.93 -7.71 -6.41
CA TRP A 142 -15.23 -7.99 -5.80
C TRP A 142 -16.27 -6.90 -6.10
N ILE A 143 -15.90 -5.61 -6.01
CA ILE A 143 -16.76 -4.47 -6.36
C ILE A 143 -17.10 -4.50 -7.85
N THR A 144 -16.10 -4.65 -8.72
CA THR A 144 -16.28 -4.61 -10.17
C THR A 144 -17.17 -5.75 -10.64
N TRP A 145 -16.99 -6.95 -10.08
CA TRP A 145 -17.84 -8.10 -10.35
C TRP A 145 -19.29 -7.82 -9.94
N GLY A 146 -19.54 -7.32 -8.74
CA GLY A 146 -20.90 -7.02 -8.26
C GLY A 146 -21.62 -5.96 -9.10
N ILE A 147 -20.90 -4.93 -9.56
CA ILE A 147 -21.44 -3.91 -10.48
C ILE A 147 -21.80 -4.52 -11.83
N GLN A 148 -20.95 -5.40 -12.37
CA GLN A 148 -21.15 -6.00 -13.69
C GLN A 148 -22.27 -7.05 -13.68
N ALA A 149 -22.28 -7.93 -12.67
CA ALA A 149 -23.24 -9.03 -12.56
C ALA A 149 -24.68 -8.55 -12.37
N HIS A 150 -24.88 -7.48 -11.58
CA HIS A 150 -26.20 -6.96 -11.25
C HIS A 150 -26.44 -5.55 -11.81
N ARG A 151 -25.86 -5.23 -12.98
CA ARG A 151 -25.94 -3.89 -13.59
C ARG A 151 -27.38 -3.41 -13.81
N THR A 152 -28.30 -4.33 -14.10
CA THR A 152 -29.70 -4.05 -14.43
C THR A 152 -30.68 -4.35 -13.29
N ASP A 153 -30.25 -5.07 -12.25
CA ASP A 153 -31.09 -5.46 -11.12
C ASP A 153 -30.58 -4.79 -9.84
N PHE A 154 -31.25 -3.70 -9.46
CA PHE A 154 -30.87 -2.91 -8.30
C PHE A 154 -31.09 -3.64 -6.98
N ALA A 155 -32.10 -4.52 -6.89
CA ALA A 155 -32.36 -5.27 -5.66
C ALA A 155 -31.28 -6.34 -5.47
N ALA A 156 -30.91 -7.06 -6.53
CA ALA A 156 -29.80 -8.00 -6.50
C ALA A 156 -28.46 -7.30 -6.22
N GLN A 157 -28.26 -6.09 -6.77
CA GLN A 157 -27.08 -5.29 -6.49
C GLN A 157 -26.98 -4.94 -5.00
N GLU A 158 -28.05 -4.42 -4.40
CA GLU A 158 -28.10 -4.11 -2.97
C GLU A 158 -27.87 -5.36 -2.10
N ALA A 159 -28.49 -6.48 -2.45
CA ALA A 159 -28.31 -7.76 -1.77
C ALA A 159 -26.87 -8.30 -1.88
N TYR A 160 -26.21 -8.08 -3.03
CA TYR A 160 -24.82 -8.45 -3.22
C TYR A 160 -23.91 -7.60 -2.32
N PHE A 161 -24.04 -6.27 -2.36
CA PHE A 161 -23.14 -5.36 -1.63
C PHE A 161 -23.36 -5.38 -0.11
N SER A 162 -24.51 -5.88 0.36
CA SER A 162 -24.80 -6.13 1.77
C SER A 162 -24.34 -7.51 2.27
N LEU A 163 -23.66 -8.32 1.45
CA LEU A 163 -23.26 -9.71 1.77
C LEU A 163 -24.45 -10.63 2.11
N ALA A 164 -25.65 -10.30 1.63
CA ALA A 164 -26.86 -11.07 1.88
C ALA A 164 -26.95 -12.32 0.99
N THR A 165 -26.38 -12.28 -0.22
CA THR A 165 -26.46 -13.41 -1.16
C THR A 165 -25.34 -14.44 -0.96
N PRO A 166 -25.60 -15.73 -1.20
CA PRO A 166 -24.56 -16.76 -1.22
C PRO A 166 -23.46 -16.46 -2.26
N GLU A 167 -23.85 -15.90 -3.41
CA GLU A 167 -22.95 -15.50 -4.47
C GLU A 167 -21.95 -14.43 -4.03
N SER A 168 -22.42 -13.39 -3.34
CA SER A 168 -21.56 -12.34 -2.80
C SER A 168 -20.50 -12.89 -1.85
N ARG A 169 -20.88 -13.85 -0.99
CA ARG A 169 -19.97 -14.55 -0.08
C ARG A 169 -19.01 -15.49 -0.80
N ALA A 170 -19.46 -16.13 -1.88
CA ALA A 170 -18.62 -17.00 -2.70
C ALA A 170 -17.54 -16.21 -3.45
N VAL A 171 -17.92 -15.09 -4.07
CA VAL A 171 -16.95 -14.18 -4.71
C VAL A 171 -16.02 -13.59 -3.67
N LEU A 172 -16.53 -13.20 -2.49
CA LEU A 172 -15.70 -12.74 -1.38
C LEU A 172 -14.64 -13.79 -1.02
N GLN A 173 -15.04 -15.04 -0.81
CA GLN A 173 -14.10 -16.12 -0.49
C GLN A 173 -13.09 -16.40 -1.60
N ARG A 174 -13.50 -16.32 -2.87
CA ARG A 174 -12.59 -16.48 -4.01
C ARG A 174 -11.54 -15.37 -4.07
N GLU A 175 -11.91 -14.14 -3.70
CA GLU A 175 -11.02 -12.99 -3.74
C GLU A 175 -10.17 -12.83 -2.47
N ARG A 176 -10.47 -13.58 -1.39
CA ARG A 176 -9.61 -13.64 -0.22
C ARG A 176 -8.25 -14.19 -0.62
N ARG A 177 -7.22 -13.56 -0.07
CA ARG A 177 -5.84 -14.00 -0.13
C ARG A 177 -5.43 -14.44 1.26
N GLY A 178 -4.56 -15.44 1.35
CA GLY A 178 -4.22 -16.19 2.56
C GLY A 178 -3.99 -15.33 3.80
N VAL A 179 -2.74 -15.06 4.14
CA VAL A 179 -2.37 -14.24 5.28
C VAL A 179 -2.24 -12.80 4.81
N LEU A 180 -2.94 -11.84 5.43
CA LEU A 180 -2.81 -10.42 5.13
C LEU A 180 -1.63 -9.81 5.88
N PHE A 181 -0.88 -8.92 5.23
CA PHE A 181 0.29 -8.27 5.82
C PHE A 181 -0.04 -7.51 7.11
N VAL A 182 -1.16 -6.76 7.11
CA VAL A 182 -1.60 -5.95 8.25
C VAL A 182 -1.77 -6.78 9.53
N ASP A 183 -2.19 -8.04 9.41
CA ASP A 183 -2.44 -8.91 10.55
C ASP A 183 -1.13 -9.48 11.15
N VAL A 184 -0.04 -9.49 10.38
CA VAL A 184 1.23 -10.13 10.77
C VAL A 184 2.41 -9.18 10.86
N GLN A 185 2.29 -7.94 10.40
CA GLN A 185 3.36 -6.94 10.35
C GLN A 185 4.11 -6.81 11.68
N ARG A 186 3.39 -6.60 12.79
CA ARG A 186 4.01 -6.47 14.13
C ARG A 186 4.82 -7.71 14.51
N ARG A 187 4.30 -8.89 14.18
CA ARG A 187 4.96 -10.17 14.45
C ARG A 187 6.20 -10.36 13.58
N LEU A 188 6.15 -9.90 12.33
CA LEU A 188 7.30 -9.92 11.42
C LEU A 188 8.42 -8.99 11.86
N VAL A 189 8.09 -7.78 12.33
CA VAL A 189 9.09 -6.85 12.88
C VAL A 189 9.82 -7.48 14.07
N MET A 190 9.09 -8.10 15.00
CA MET A 190 9.69 -8.80 16.15
C MET A 190 10.55 -9.99 15.72
N TYR A 191 10.09 -10.75 14.73
CA TYR A 191 10.85 -11.86 14.15
C TYR A 191 12.18 -11.39 13.53
N LEU A 192 12.15 -10.32 12.73
CA LEU A 192 13.36 -9.77 12.12
C LEU A 192 14.32 -9.19 13.16
N ARG A 193 13.80 -8.53 14.19
CA ARG A 193 14.61 -8.04 15.31
C ARG A 193 15.35 -9.18 16.00
N ALA A 194 14.67 -10.30 16.26
CA ALA A 194 15.28 -11.47 16.86
C ALA A 194 16.32 -12.13 15.93
N LEU A 195 16.05 -12.18 14.62
CA LEU A 195 16.93 -12.83 13.64
C LEU A 195 18.19 -12.01 13.33
N TRP A 196 18.07 -10.68 13.25
CA TRP A 196 19.13 -9.80 12.75
C TRP A 196 19.71 -8.86 13.81
N GLY A 197 19.13 -8.80 15.01
CA GLY A 197 19.57 -7.90 16.08
C GLY A 197 19.34 -6.42 15.79
N ARG A 198 18.46 -6.06 14.85
CA ARG A 198 18.12 -4.67 14.50
C ARG A 198 16.68 -4.51 14.03
N ASP A 199 16.21 -3.27 14.03
CA ASP A 199 14.90 -2.91 13.52
C ASP A 199 14.86 -2.74 12.01
N PHE A 200 13.74 -3.16 11.43
CA PHE A 200 13.41 -2.93 10.03
C PHE A 200 12.03 -2.30 9.93
N PHE A 201 11.88 -1.39 8.99
CA PHE A 201 10.57 -0.85 8.63
C PHE A 201 9.98 -1.71 7.53
N LEU A 202 8.79 -2.26 7.82
CA LEU A 202 8.05 -3.09 6.87
C LEU A 202 6.86 -2.30 6.38
N ARG A 203 6.63 -2.33 5.07
CA ARG A 203 5.51 -1.63 4.45
C ARG A 203 4.88 -2.50 3.36
N PRO A 204 3.56 -2.46 3.15
CA PRO A 204 2.93 -3.19 2.06
C PRO A 204 3.42 -2.66 0.70
N THR A 205 3.45 -3.49 -0.33
CA THR A 205 3.72 -3.02 -1.69
C THR A 205 2.56 -2.20 -2.22
N SER A 206 2.81 -0.95 -2.61
CA SER A 206 1.91 -0.12 -3.44
C SER A 206 1.91 -0.52 -4.93
N GLY A 207 2.69 -1.56 -5.29
CA GLY A 207 2.89 -1.99 -6.67
C GLY A 207 1.62 -2.50 -7.34
N ASP A 208 1.48 -2.12 -8.62
CA ASP A 208 0.39 -2.42 -9.55
C ASP A 208 -0.50 -3.62 -9.16
N PHE A 209 -1.61 -3.31 -8.49
CA PHE A 209 -2.62 -4.29 -8.02
C PHE A 209 -3.19 -5.15 -9.15
N GLU A 210 -2.99 -4.75 -10.42
CA GLU A 210 -3.52 -5.41 -11.60
C GLU A 210 -2.66 -6.58 -12.10
N SER A 211 -1.34 -6.45 -12.10
CA SER A 211 -0.48 -7.27 -12.96
C SER A 211 0.13 -8.52 -12.31
N ARG A 212 -0.22 -8.84 -11.04
CA ARG A 212 0.41 -9.95 -10.28
C ARG A 212 1.95 -9.84 -10.18
N ALA A 213 2.55 -8.74 -10.62
CA ALA A 213 3.99 -8.48 -10.61
C ALA A 213 4.45 -7.74 -9.34
N GLY A 214 3.53 -7.03 -8.66
CA GLY A 214 3.76 -6.38 -7.36
C GLY A 214 3.97 -7.33 -6.16
N TYR A 215 4.04 -8.64 -6.41
CA TYR A 215 4.20 -9.69 -5.41
C TYR A 215 5.67 -9.99 -5.05
N ARG A 216 6.63 -9.33 -5.69
CA ARG A 216 8.05 -9.52 -5.34
C ARG A 216 8.45 -8.56 -4.23
N PRO A 217 8.94 -9.07 -3.09
CA PRO A 217 9.59 -8.25 -2.09
C PRO A 217 10.72 -7.43 -2.70
N PHE A 218 10.81 -6.16 -2.30
CA PHE A 218 11.94 -5.31 -2.65
C PHE A 218 12.30 -4.40 -1.49
N ILE A 219 13.51 -3.82 -1.55
CA ILE A 219 13.94 -2.81 -0.59
C ILE A 219 13.96 -1.46 -1.28
N ASP A 220 13.34 -0.49 -0.63
CA ASP A 220 13.33 0.90 -1.04
C ASP A 220 13.77 1.74 0.16
N GLU A 221 14.92 2.39 0.02
CA GLU A 221 15.60 3.10 1.10
C GLU A 221 15.79 2.27 2.38
N LEU A 222 14.95 2.51 3.39
CA LEU A 222 14.96 1.84 4.70
C LEU A 222 13.81 0.85 4.88
N PHE A 223 12.93 0.74 3.89
CA PHE A 223 11.72 -0.07 3.95
C PHE A 223 11.88 -1.37 3.17
N ILE A 224 11.53 -2.48 3.82
CA ILE A 224 11.26 -3.74 3.14
C ILE A 224 9.80 -3.70 2.72
N ASN A 225 9.59 -3.70 1.40
CA ASN A 225 8.28 -3.74 0.78
C ASN A 225 7.86 -5.19 0.63
N LEU A 226 6.74 -5.58 1.25
CA LEU A 226 6.20 -6.93 1.19
C LEU A 226 4.79 -6.92 0.58
N PRO A 227 4.39 -8.00 -0.12
CA PRO A 227 3.02 -8.13 -0.63
C PRO A 227 1.96 -7.93 0.46
N ASP A 228 0.86 -7.31 0.06
CA ASP A 228 -0.31 -7.06 0.90
C ASP A 228 -0.97 -8.34 1.42
N ALA A 229 -0.80 -9.46 0.71
CA ALA A 229 -1.12 -10.81 1.18
C ALA A 229 -0.19 -11.88 0.59
N TYR A 230 0.01 -12.97 1.33
CA TYR A 230 0.56 -14.23 0.81
C TYR A 230 -0.44 -15.37 0.95
N ASP A 231 -0.62 -16.13 -0.12
CA ASP A 231 -1.31 -17.41 -0.09
C ASP A 231 -0.36 -18.52 0.43
N ASP A 232 -0.95 -19.63 0.88
CA ASP A 232 -0.20 -20.84 1.17
C ASP A 232 0.51 -21.32 -0.11
N TYR A 233 1.77 -21.74 0.03
CA TYR A 233 2.60 -22.18 -1.07
C TYR A 233 2.64 -23.71 -1.11
N ALA A 234 2.02 -24.30 -2.13
CA ALA A 234 2.03 -25.73 -2.37
C ALA A 234 2.93 -26.08 -3.56
N VAL A 235 3.80 -27.07 -3.38
CA VAL A 235 4.58 -27.70 -4.44
C VAL A 235 4.08 -29.14 -4.59
N GLU A 236 3.87 -29.60 -5.82
CA GLU A 236 3.40 -30.97 -6.07
C GLU A 236 4.34 -31.99 -5.41
N GLY A 237 3.79 -32.84 -4.56
CA GLY A 237 4.54 -33.87 -3.84
C GLY A 237 5.23 -33.39 -2.54
N GLU A 238 5.10 -32.12 -2.16
CA GLU A 238 5.66 -31.57 -0.93
C GLU A 238 4.58 -31.08 0.05
N GLN A 239 4.98 -30.88 1.30
CA GLN A 239 4.11 -30.30 2.31
C GLN A 239 3.83 -28.83 1.98
N THR A 240 2.55 -28.44 2.04
CA THR A 240 2.13 -27.05 1.87
C THR A 240 2.77 -26.16 2.94
N VAL A 241 3.41 -25.08 2.50
CA VAL A 241 4.00 -24.06 3.35
C VAL A 241 2.97 -22.99 3.64
N ASP A 242 2.71 -22.71 4.92
CA ASP A 242 1.76 -21.67 5.30
C ASP A 242 2.21 -20.27 4.82
N GLY A 243 1.27 -19.40 4.45
CA GLY A 243 1.56 -18.06 3.93
C GLY A 243 2.36 -17.19 4.92
N LEU A 244 2.28 -17.52 6.20
CA LEU A 244 3.02 -16.87 7.26
C LEU A 244 4.51 -17.23 7.28
N THR A 245 4.84 -18.44 6.91
CA THR A 245 6.20 -18.93 6.68
C THR A 245 6.73 -18.34 5.39
N VAL A 246 5.89 -18.17 4.36
CA VAL A 246 6.25 -17.40 3.16
C VAL A 246 6.61 -15.95 3.52
N TYR A 247 5.82 -15.28 4.37
CA TYR A 247 6.17 -13.95 4.89
C TYR A 247 7.51 -13.92 5.62
N ARG A 248 7.74 -14.88 6.52
CA ARG A 248 8.99 -14.98 7.29
C ARG A 248 10.19 -15.18 6.37
N ALA A 249 10.07 -16.05 5.37
CA ALA A 249 11.11 -16.30 4.38
C ALA A 249 11.39 -15.04 3.55
N ALA A 250 10.36 -14.43 2.97
CA ALA A 250 10.47 -13.20 2.18
C ALA A 250 11.15 -12.07 2.97
N ALA A 251 10.68 -11.82 4.20
CA ALA A 251 11.19 -10.78 5.06
C ALA A 251 12.63 -11.05 5.53
N ALA A 252 12.98 -12.30 5.85
CA ALA A 252 14.33 -12.66 6.26
C ALA A 252 15.35 -12.59 5.11
N HIS A 253 14.91 -12.87 3.88
CA HIS A 253 15.79 -12.84 2.71
C HIS A 253 16.04 -11.44 2.15
N ALA A 254 15.13 -10.48 2.35
CA ALA A 254 15.31 -9.13 1.82
C ALA A 254 16.58 -8.42 2.36
N PRO A 255 16.90 -8.43 3.68
CA PRO A 255 18.14 -7.85 4.18
C PRO A 255 19.40 -8.48 3.57
N LEU A 256 19.39 -9.80 3.34
CA LEU A 256 20.51 -10.55 2.76
C LEU A 256 20.83 -10.06 1.34
N THR A 257 19.81 -9.89 0.50
CA THR A 257 20.01 -9.46 -0.89
C THR A 257 20.57 -8.04 -0.95
N HIS A 258 20.07 -7.12 -0.12
CA HIS A 258 20.59 -5.75 -0.05
C HIS A 258 22.02 -5.67 0.49
N GLU A 259 22.36 -6.46 1.52
CA GLU A 259 23.73 -6.57 2.03
C GLU A 259 24.68 -7.11 0.95
N GLN A 260 24.27 -8.14 0.20
CA GLN A 260 25.04 -8.70 -0.92
C GLN A 260 25.23 -7.70 -2.05
N GLU A 261 24.20 -6.94 -2.42
CA GLU A 261 24.31 -5.88 -3.43
C GLU A 261 25.27 -4.77 -2.98
N ARG A 262 25.22 -4.34 -1.70
CA ARG A 262 26.19 -3.39 -1.12
C ARG A 262 27.61 -3.95 -1.14
N ILE A 263 27.82 -5.20 -0.74
CA ILE A 263 29.14 -5.84 -0.78
C ILE A 263 29.64 -5.95 -2.22
N GLN A 264 28.79 -6.29 -3.19
CA GLN A 264 29.15 -6.34 -4.60
C GLN A 264 29.47 -4.96 -5.17
N LEU A 265 28.74 -3.92 -4.78
CA LEU A 265 29.02 -2.53 -5.14
C LEU A 265 30.36 -2.09 -4.55
N LEU A 266 30.62 -2.35 -3.27
CA LEU A 266 31.90 -2.07 -2.61
C LEU A 266 33.06 -2.87 -3.23
N ALA A 267 32.83 -4.13 -3.62
CA ALA A 267 33.78 -4.94 -4.39
C ALA A 267 34.04 -4.36 -5.79
N ARG A 268 33.02 -3.81 -6.46
CA ARG A 268 33.16 -3.11 -7.75
C ARG A 268 33.91 -1.78 -7.60
N PHE A 269 33.64 -1.01 -6.55
CA PHE A 269 34.34 0.24 -6.26
C PHE A 269 35.80 0.00 -5.88
N SER A 270 36.11 -1.03 -5.08
CA SER A 270 37.49 -1.39 -4.73
C SER A 270 38.28 -1.94 -5.93
N ILE A 271 37.64 -2.64 -6.86
CA ILE A 271 38.24 -2.99 -8.16
C ILE A 271 38.47 -1.72 -9.00
N GLY A 272 37.51 -0.79 -9.06
CA GLY A 272 37.66 0.49 -9.77
C GLY A 272 38.78 1.39 -9.22
N LEU A 273 38.93 1.44 -7.90
CA LEU A 273 40.03 2.15 -7.23
C LEU A 273 41.38 1.47 -7.44
N ARG A 274 41.45 0.13 -7.45
CA ARG A 274 42.66 -0.61 -7.84
C ARG A 274 43.05 -0.35 -9.31
N TRP A 275 42.08 -0.19 -10.21
CA TRP A 275 42.33 0.21 -11.60
C TRP A 275 42.82 1.66 -11.72
N LEU A 276 42.27 2.60 -10.95
CA LEU A 276 42.75 3.99 -10.91
C LEU A 276 44.15 4.11 -10.28
N TYR A 277 44.47 3.30 -9.26
CA TYR A 277 45.82 3.21 -8.70
C TYR A 277 46.81 2.58 -9.68
N ALA A 278 46.40 1.55 -10.42
CA ALA A 278 47.22 0.92 -11.46
C ALA A 278 47.43 1.82 -12.70
N MET A 279 46.42 2.64 -13.07
CA MET A 279 46.53 3.61 -14.18
C MET A 279 47.40 4.83 -13.86
N ARG A 280 47.66 5.13 -12.58
CA ARG A 280 48.55 6.24 -12.20
C ARG A 280 50.04 5.93 -12.46
N ILE A 281 50.38 4.70 -12.85
CA ILE A 281 51.78 4.29 -13.05
C ILE A 281 52.25 4.38 -14.51
N HIS A 282 51.40 4.41 -15.55
CA HIS A 282 51.88 4.53 -16.95
C HIS A 282 51.09 5.59 -17.73
N ARG A 283 51.76 6.73 -18.02
CA ARG A 283 51.37 7.68 -19.08
C ARG A 283 51.41 6.97 -20.43
N ILE A 284 50.35 7.07 -21.25
CA ILE A 284 50.38 7.08 -22.73
C ILE A 284 48.98 7.52 -23.26
N PRO A 285 48.91 8.13 -24.46
CA PRO A 285 47.82 9.00 -24.88
C PRO A 285 46.63 8.29 -25.56
N THR A 286 45.57 9.08 -25.67
CA THR A 286 44.29 8.87 -26.37
C THR A 286 44.37 8.30 -27.79
N ARG A 287 43.69 7.18 -28.01
CA ARG A 287 42.68 6.90 -29.07
C ARG A 287 42.58 5.38 -29.23
N LEU A 288 41.36 4.82 -29.20
CA LEU A 288 40.85 3.87 -30.19
C LEU A 288 39.42 3.39 -29.85
N SER A 289 38.71 3.07 -30.93
CA SER A 289 37.27 3.03 -31.17
C SER A 289 36.45 1.88 -30.54
N ASN A 290 35.14 2.15 -30.46
CA ASN A 290 34.01 1.41 -29.86
C ASN A 290 33.77 -0.07 -30.28
N GLY A 291 34.68 -0.74 -30.97
CA GLY A 291 34.46 -2.11 -31.49
C GLY A 291 34.94 -3.26 -30.60
N ARG A 292 35.85 -3.01 -29.65
CA ARG A 292 36.53 -4.07 -28.86
C ARG A 292 35.97 -4.28 -27.45
N VAL A 293 35.08 -3.41 -26.97
CA VAL A 293 34.51 -3.46 -25.60
C VAL A 293 33.47 -4.59 -25.43
N ARG A 294 32.83 -5.06 -26.51
CA ARG A 294 31.80 -6.11 -26.44
C ARG A 294 32.38 -7.53 -26.29
N ARG A 295 33.54 -7.83 -26.89
CA ARG A 295 34.19 -9.16 -26.77
C ARG A 295 34.92 -9.38 -25.45
N LEU A 296 35.45 -8.32 -24.83
CA LEU A 296 36.06 -8.41 -23.50
C LEU A 296 35.04 -8.66 -22.38
N LYS A 297 33.78 -8.20 -22.52
CA LYS A 297 32.72 -8.43 -21.52
C LYS A 297 32.29 -9.90 -21.43
N GLN A 298 32.26 -10.64 -22.54
CA GLN A 298 31.91 -12.06 -22.53
C GLN A 298 33.02 -12.95 -21.93
N HIS A 299 34.29 -12.66 -22.24
CA HIS A 299 35.41 -13.39 -21.63
C HIS A 299 35.54 -13.14 -20.12
N LEU A 300 35.19 -11.94 -19.63
CA LEU A 300 35.22 -11.62 -18.20
C LEU A 300 34.15 -12.35 -17.37
N ILE A 301 32.98 -12.63 -17.97
CA ILE A 301 31.88 -13.37 -17.32
C ILE A 301 32.26 -14.85 -17.20
N VAL A 302 32.80 -15.45 -18.26
CA VAL A 302 33.26 -16.85 -18.24
C VAL A 302 34.42 -17.04 -17.26
N TRP A 303 35.35 -16.08 -17.18
CA TRP A 303 36.44 -16.13 -16.21
C TRP A 303 35.96 -15.96 -14.75
N LYS A 304 34.95 -15.11 -14.49
CA LYS A 304 34.33 -14.97 -13.16
C LYS A 304 33.60 -16.23 -12.70
N ILE A 305 32.89 -16.91 -13.60
CA ILE A 305 32.20 -18.18 -13.29
C ILE A 305 33.22 -19.28 -12.97
N ARG A 306 34.34 -19.34 -13.70
CA ARG A 306 35.39 -20.34 -13.49
C ARG A 306 36.14 -20.12 -12.16
N ARG A 307 36.44 -18.87 -11.81
CA ARG A 307 37.07 -18.51 -10.54
C ARG A 307 36.15 -18.67 -9.32
N TRP A 308 34.83 -18.58 -9.52
CA TRP A 308 33.84 -18.83 -8.46
C TRP A 308 33.76 -20.32 -8.10
N ARG A 309 33.91 -21.23 -9.07
CA ARG A 309 34.02 -22.69 -8.81
C ARG A 309 35.30 -23.09 -8.07
N GLU A 310 36.43 -22.46 -8.37
CA GLU A 310 37.73 -22.80 -7.77
C GLU A 310 37.83 -22.39 -6.29
N ASN A 311 37.15 -21.32 -5.87
CA ASN A 311 37.17 -20.85 -4.47
C ASN A 311 36.14 -21.55 -3.54
N TRP A 312 35.21 -22.32 -4.09
CA TRP A 312 34.23 -23.12 -3.32
C TRP A 312 34.67 -24.57 -3.11
N ALA A 313 35.75 -25.01 -3.74
CA ALA A 313 36.32 -26.35 -3.55
C ALA A 313 37.39 -26.42 -2.45
N SER A 314 37.67 -25.31 -1.76
CA SER A 314 38.67 -25.18 -0.69
C SER A 314 38.09 -24.64 0.63
N LEU A 315 36.77 -24.71 0.77
CA LEU A 315 36.01 -24.62 2.04
C LEU A 315 35.20 -25.91 2.20
#